data_AF-A0A509LC65-F1
#
_entry.id   AF-A0A509LC65-F1
#
_cell.length_a   1.000
_cell.length_b   1.000
_cell.length_c   1.000
_cell.angle_alpha   90.00
_cell.angle_beta   90.00
_cell.angle_gamma   90.00
#
_symmetry.space_group_name_H-M   'P 1'
#
loop_
_entity.id
_entity.type
_entity.pdbx_description
1 polymer ?
#
loop_
_entity_poly.entity_id
_entity_poly.type
_entity_poly.pdbx_seq_one_letter_code
_entity_poly.pdbx_strand_id
1 'polypeptide(L)'
;CSIQRRFQKIIEESPAPSLAPELRKAICDTAVEITRKAEYRNAGTVEFILAPEGEFYFLEMNTRLQVEHPVTEMVTGVDLVQLQICVARGESLPLIQEQVQTTGHAIEMRLYAEDPENDFSPATGQLLAYQLPSGEKVRVENGFTEGMVVSSAFDPMLAKLIVHDVDRKAALEQGIKALKDTLILGVTTNTDYLARILNHPSFLAGKVDTDFIPQYDKDLKSPTLNKEERNMLLAATALSSSEFVDPAFKVPEPHCFLGNWRN
;
A
#
# COMPACT_ATOMS: atom_id res chain seq x y z
N CYS A 1 11.24 2.57 -6.10
CA CYS A 1 10.82 2.41 -4.70
C CYS A 1 11.39 3.53 -3.81
N SER A 2 11.28 4.79 -4.24
CA SER A 2 11.92 5.91 -3.51
C SER A 2 11.15 6.31 -2.25
N ILE A 3 9.85 6.04 -2.20
CA ILE A 3 9.03 6.29 -1.00
C ILE A 3 9.31 5.19 0.03
N GLN A 4 10.22 5.51 0.94
CA GLN A 4 10.67 4.62 2.00
C GLN A 4 10.88 5.37 3.31
N ARG A 5 10.81 4.65 4.42
CA ARG A 5 11.08 5.16 5.77
C ARG A 5 12.08 4.24 6.45
N ARG A 6 13.19 4.78 6.98
CA ARG A 6 14.24 3.98 7.64
C ARG A 6 14.65 2.76 6.80
N PHE A 7 14.81 2.95 5.49
CA PHE A 7 15.12 1.91 4.48
C PHE A 7 14.02 0.85 4.26
N GLN A 8 12.85 1.00 4.86
CA GLN A 8 11.66 0.19 4.59
C GLN A 8 10.84 0.85 3.47
N LYS A 9 10.72 0.17 2.33
CA LYS A 9 9.88 0.61 1.21
C LYS A 9 8.40 0.59 1.64
N ILE A 10 7.65 1.63 1.28
CA ILE A 10 6.23 1.80 1.66
C ILE A 10 5.32 1.90 0.42
N ILE A 11 5.80 2.61 -0.62
CA ILE A 11 5.10 2.72 -1.91
C ILE A 11 6.09 2.45 -3.04
N GLU A 12 5.67 1.60 -3.96
CA GLU A 12 6.41 1.20 -5.14
C GLU A 12 5.56 1.45 -6.38
N GLU A 13 6.20 1.81 -7.49
CA GLU A 13 5.49 2.04 -8.74
C GLU A 13 6.31 1.56 -9.93
N SER A 14 5.60 1.11 -10.96
CA SER A 14 6.18 0.64 -12.22
C SER A 14 5.31 1.12 -13.38
N PRO A 15 5.90 1.70 -14.44
CA PRO A 15 7.30 2.11 -14.53
C PRO A 15 7.67 3.26 -13.57
N ALA A 16 8.96 3.52 -13.38
CA ALA A 16 9.40 4.69 -12.61
C ALA A 16 8.91 6.00 -13.26
N PRO A 17 8.40 6.97 -12.49
CA PRO A 17 7.98 8.25 -13.04
C PRO A 17 9.19 9.03 -13.55
N SER A 18 8.99 9.82 -14.61
CA SER A 18 9.98 10.79 -15.09
C SER A 18 11.32 10.21 -15.58
N LEU A 19 11.41 8.90 -15.83
CA LEU A 19 12.61 8.27 -16.39
C LEU A 19 12.58 8.32 -17.93
N ALA A 20 13.56 8.97 -18.55
CA ALA A 20 13.67 9.01 -20.00
C ALA A 20 13.80 7.60 -20.60
N PRO A 21 13.20 7.29 -21.76
CA PRO A 21 13.23 5.95 -22.35
C PRO A 21 14.66 5.41 -22.57
N GLU A 22 15.60 6.28 -22.94
CA GLU A 22 17.01 5.94 -23.19
C GLU A 22 17.71 5.55 -21.89
N LEU A 23 17.49 6.32 -20.82
CA LEU A 23 18.04 6.05 -19.50
C LEU A 23 17.46 4.76 -18.91
N ARG A 24 16.15 4.53 -19.06
CA ARG A 24 15.51 3.27 -18.69
C ARG A 24 16.16 2.09 -19.41
N LYS A 25 16.39 2.21 -20.73
CA LYS A 25 17.05 1.18 -21.52
C LYS A 25 18.47 0.92 -21.00
N ALA A 26 19.24 1.97 -20.74
CA ALA A 26 20.60 1.84 -20.21
C ALA A 26 20.63 1.08 -18.87
N ILE A 27 19.75 1.44 -17.93
CA ILE A 27 19.61 0.75 -16.64
C ILE A 27 19.27 -0.73 -16.84
N CYS A 28 18.28 -1.03 -17.68
CA CYS A 28 17.87 -2.41 -17.96
C CYS A 28 18.99 -3.22 -18.63
N ASP A 29 19.66 -2.66 -19.63
CA ASP A 29 20.78 -3.33 -20.32
C ASP A 29 21.93 -3.63 -19.35
N THR A 30 22.27 -2.67 -18.47
CA THR A 30 23.28 -2.88 -17.42
C THR A 30 22.86 -3.97 -16.44
N ALA A 31 21.60 -4.02 -16.02
CA ALA A 31 21.09 -5.09 -15.15
C ALA A 31 21.21 -6.48 -15.81
N VAL A 32 20.88 -6.58 -17.10
CA VAL A 32 21.05 -7.81 -17.89
C VAL A 32 22.52 -8.19 -18.04
N GLU A 33 23.42 -7.23 -18.20
CA GLU A 33 24.86 -7.50 -18.28
C GLU A 33 25.43 -8.02 -16.95
N ILE A 34 25.06 -7.38 -15.82
CA ILE A 34 25.47 -7.82 -14.47
C ILE A 34 25.01 -9.25 -14.23
N THR A 35 23.73 -9.54 -14.47
CA THR A 35 23.15 -10.88 -14.25
C THR A 35 23.77 -11.93 -15.17
N ARG A 36 24.07 -11.59 -16.43
CA ARG A 36 24.78 -12.49 -17.36
C ARG A 36 26.20 -12.81 -16.88
N LYS A 37 26.97 -11.79 -16.44
CA LYS A 37 28.33 -11.98 -15.92
C LYS A 37 28.35 -12.80 -14.62
N ALA A 38 27.32 -12.67 -13.81
CA ALA A 38 27.13 -13.47 -12.60
C ALA A 38 26.58 -14.89 -12.87
N GLU A 39 26.31 -15.24 -14.13
CA GLU A 39 25.64 -16.49 -14.54
C GLU A 39 24.33 -16.72 -13.76
N TYR A 40 23.63 -15.64 -13.44
CA TYR A 40 22.47 -15.67 -12.56
C TYR A 40 21.30 -16.39 -13.22
N ARG A 41 20.61 -17.21 -12.43
CA ARG A 41 19.41 -17.96 -12.84
C ARG A 41 18.28 -17.65 -11.89
N ASN A 42 17.05 -17.79 -12.39
CA ASN A 42 15.80 -17.48 -11.69
C ASN A 42 15.53 -15.96 -11.59
N ALA A 43 14.47 -15.56 -10.89
CA ALA A 43 14.14 -14.14 -10.72
C ALA A 43 15.08 -13.48 -9.70
N GLY A 44 15.42 -12.22 -9.96
CA GLY A 44 16.23 -11.39 -9.07
C GLY A 44 16.07 -9.92 -9.45
N THR A 45 16.52 -9.03 -8.57
CA THR A 45 16.41 -7.58 -8.76
C THR A 45 17.77 -6.94 -8.63
N VAL A 46 18.16 -6.14 -9.61
CA VAL A 46 19.36 -5.29 -9.56
C VAL A 46 18.91 -3.89 -9.16
N GLU A 47 19.40 -3.41 -8.02
CA GLU A 47 19.05 -2.09 -7.49
C GLU A 47 20.08 -1.05 -7.92
N PHE A 48 19.57 0.12 -8.30
CA PHE A 48 20.38 1.28 -8.70
C PHE A 48 19.93 2.52 -7.92
N ILE A 49 20.88 3.42 -7.69
CA ILE A 49 20.60 4.78 -7.23
C ILE A 49 20.73 5.72 -8.43
N LEU A 50 19.74 6.59 -8.63
CA LEU A 50 19.75 7.61 -9.67
C LEU A 50 20.12 8.96 -9.06
N ALA A 51 21.17 9.59 -9.56
CA ALA A 51 21.59 10.94 -9.19
C ALA A 51 20.69 12.00 -9.87
N PRO A 52 20.58 13.22 -9.30
CA PRO A 52 19.80 14.32 -9.88
C PRO A 52 20.17 14.67 -11.33
N GLU A 53 21.43 14.49 -11.69
CA GLU A 53 21.99 14.80 -13.02
C GLU A 53 21.72 13.69 -14.06
N GLY A 54 21.16 12.55 -13.64
CA GLY A 54 20.74 11.45 -14.50
C GLY A 54 21.70 10.27 -14.57
N GLU A 55 22.86 10.33 -13.91
CA GLU A 55 23.74 9.18 -13.72
C GLU A 55 23.12 8.16 -12.77
N PHE A 56 23.31 6.87 -13.06
CA PHE A 56 22.87 5.80 -12.18
C PHE A 56 24.04 4.94 -11.73
N TYR A 57 23.96 4.45 -10.49
CA TYR A 57 25.00 3.66 -9.84
C TYR A 57 24.41 2.36 -9.33
N PHE A 58 25.10 1.25 -9.59
CA PHE A 58 24.75 -0.05 -9.00
C PHE A 58 24.87 0.02 -7.48
N LEU A 59 23.83 -0.43 -6.78
CA LEU A 59 23.81 -0.53 -5.33
C LEU A 59 24.02 -1.97 -4.89
N GLU A 60 23.11 -2.85 -5.28
CA GLU A 60 23.15 -4.27 -4.92
C GLU A 60 22.33 -5.13 -5.90
N MET A 61 22.49 -6.45 -5.78
CA MET A 61 21.62 -7.42 -6.44
C MET A 61 20.96 -8.32 -5.40
N ASN A 62 19.65 -8.29 -5.37
CA ASN A 62 18.83 -9.17 -4.55
C ASN A 62 18.54 -10.46 -5.30
N THR A 63 19.11 -11.57 -4.82
CA THR A 63 19.02 -12.89 -5.44
C THR A 63 17.77 -13.67 -5.03
N ARG A 64 16.62 -12.98 -5.02
CA ARG A 64 15.31 -13.50 -4.62
C ARG A 64 14.19 -12.69 -5.28
N LEU A 65 12.96 -13.20 -5.20
CA LEU A 65 11.78 -12.42 -5.53
C LEU A 65 11.65 -11.23 -4.56
N GLN A 66 11.29 -10.07 -5.08
CA GLN A 66 11.02 -8.88 -4.27
C GLN A 66 9.58 -8.82 -3.81
N VAL A 67 9.33 -8.12 -2.70
CA VAL A 67 7.98 -7.91 -2.17
C VAL A 67 7.13 -7.19 -3.23
N GLU A 68 7.73 -6.18 -3.85
CA GLU A 68 7.15 -5.30 -4.88
C GLU A 68 7.10 -5.88 -6.30
N HIS A 69 7.37 -7.19 -6.48
CA HIS A 69 7.24 -7.81 -7.81
C HIS A 69 5.86 -7.61 -8.48
N PRO A 70 4.71 -7.50 -7.77
CA PRO A 70 3.42 -7.32 -8.41
C PRO A 70 3.32 -6.06 -9.28
N VAL A 71 4.02 -4.96 -8.95
CA VAL A 71 3.97 -3.77 -9.84
C VAL A 71 4.57 -4.07 -11.21
N THR A 72 5.57 -4.95 -11.29
CA THR A 72 6.11 -5.43 -12.56
C THR A 72 5.14 -6.36 -13.27
N GLU A 73 4.54 -7.31 -12.54
CA GLU A 73 3.58 -8.26 -13.13
C GLU A 73 2.37 -7.53 -13.72
N MET A 74 1.82 -6.54 -12.99
CA MET A 74 0.62 -5.80 -13.42
C MET A 74 0.83 -5.02 -14.72
N VAL A 75 2.03 -4.49 -14.97
CA VAL A 75 2.30 -3.75 -16.22
C VAL A 75 2.83 -4.63 -17.36
N THR A 76 3.36 -5.81 -17.05
CA THR A 76 3.93 -6.71 -18.08
C THR A 76 3.05 -7.88 -18.44
N GLY A 77 2.09 -8.24 -17.58
CA GLY A 77 1.29 -9.47 -17.70
C GLY A 77 2.11 -10.75 -17.45
N VAL A 78 3.34 -10.64 -16.94
CA VAL A 78 4.23 -11.77 -16.70
C VAL A 78 4.11 -12.20 -15.25
N ASP A 79 3.72 -13.45 -15.00
CA ASP A 79 3.73 -14.08 -13.68
C ASP A 79 5.17 -14.52 -13.35
N LEU A 80 5.83 -13.76 -12.48
CA LEU A 80 7.21 -13.99 -12.10
C LEU A 80 7.33 -15.24 -11.23
N VAL A 81 6.38 -15.52 -10.34
CA VAL A 81 6.40 -16.72 -9.49
C VAL A 81 6.28 -17.99 -10.33
N GLN A 82 5.39 -18.00 -11.32
CA GLN A 82 5.26 -19.09 -12.29
C GLN A 82 6.58 -19.29 -13.05
N LEU A 83 7.18 -18.21 -13.56
CA LEU A 83 8.46 -18.30 -14.26
C LEU A 83 9.59 -18.80 -13.37
N GLN A 84 9.63 -18.41 -12.08
CA GLN A 84 10.61 -18.95 -11.14
C GLN A 84 10.50 -20.48 -11.04
N ILE A 85 9.29 -21.02 -10.99
CA ILE A 85 9.05 -22.47 -10.93
C ILE A 85 9.48 -23.16 -12.23
N CYS A 86 9.08 -22.62 -13.39
CA CYS A 86 9.49 -23.15 -14.70
C CYS A 86 11.02 -23.19 -14.85
N VAL A 87 11.70 -22.08 -14.54
CA VAL A 87 13.17 -22.01 -14.61
C VAL A 87 13.83 -22.97 -13.62
N ALA A 88 13.27 -23.13 -12.41
CA ALA A 88 13.78 -24.10 -11.43
C ALA A 88 13.64 -25.56 -11.90
N ARG A 89 12.69 -25.85 -12.80
CA ARG A 89 12.53 -27.14 -13.48
C ARG A 89 13.45 -27.32 -14.69
N GLY A 90 14.26 -26.32 -15.03
CA GLY A 90 15.13 -26.33 -16.20
C GLY A 90 14.41 -25.96 -17.50
N GLU A 91 13.18 -25.44 -17.43
CA GLU A 91 12.47 -24.95 -18.60
C GLU A 91 13.11 -23.66 -19.13
N SER A 92 12.96 -23.40 -20.43
CA SER A 92 13.39 -22.14 -21.05
C SER A 92 12.36 -21.03 -20.80
N LEU A 93 12.79 -19.77 -20.86
CA LEU A 93 11.85 -18.65 -20.78
C LEU A 93 10.90 -18.68 -21.99
N PRO A 94 9.59 -18.46 -21.80
CA PRO A 94 8.61 -18.50 -22.89
C PRO A 94 8.61 -17.24 -23.76
N LEU A 95 9.40 -16.22 -23.37
CA LEU A 95 9.41 -14.89 -23.97
C LEU A 95 10.85 -14.45 -24.25
N ILE A 96 11.02 -13.74 -25.36
CA ILE A 96 12.22 -12.94 -25.65
C ILE A 96 12.00 -11.48 -25.25
N GLN A 97 13.09 -10.70 -25.17
CA GLN A 97 13.04 -9.31 -24.67
C GLN A 97 12.06 -8.42 -25.45
N GLU A 98 11.95 -8.61 -26.77
CA GLU A 98 11.07 -7.85 -27.65
C GLU A 98 9.57 -8.13 -27.40
N GLN A 99 9.26 -9.25 -26.74
CA GLN A 99 7.89 -9.63 -26.36
C GLN A 99 7.49 -9.11 -24.98
N VAL A 100 8.45 -8.64 -24.17
CA VAL A 100 8.16 -8.03 -22.86
C VAL A 100 7.67 -6.60 -23.08
N GLN A 101 6.36 -6.45 -23.11
CA GLN A 101 5.70 -5.14 -23.24
C GLN A 101 5.34 -4.59 -21.86
N THR A 102 5.29 -3.26 -21.76
CA THR A 102 4.83 -2.56 -20.56
C THR A 102 3.61 -1.74 -20.93
N THR A 103 2.48 -2.02 -20.29
CA THR A 103 1.21 -1.33 -20.55
C THR A 103 0.68 -0.71 -19.27
N GLY A 104 0.34 0.58 -19.34
CA GLY A 104 -0.21 1.31 -18.21
C GLY A 104 0.81 1.59 -17.11
N HIS A 105 0.30 1.76 -15.89
CA HIS A 105 1.08 2.08 -14.70
C HIS A 105 0.51 1.33 -13.51
N ALA A 106 1.37 0.78 -12.67
CA ALA A 106 0.99 0.12 -11.43
C ALA A 106 1.62 0.77 -10.21
N ILE A 107 0.87 0.80 -9.12
CA ILE A 107 1.30 1.33 -7.82
C ILE A 107 0.97 0.27 -6.76
N GLU A 108 1.96 -0.11 -5.97
CA GLU A 108 1.80 -0.95 -4.79
C GLU A 108 1.95 -0.10 -3.52
N MET A 109 1.08 -0.35 -2.56
CA MET A 109 1.09 0.24 -1.23
C MET A 109 1.14 -0.88 -0.21
N ARG A 110 2.12 -0.82 0.70
CA ARG A 110 2.24 -1.78 1.80
C ARG A 110 1.37 -1.35 2.97
N LEU A 111 0.30 -2.10 3.22
CA LEU A 111 -0.56 -1.91 4.39
C LEU A 111 0.13 -2.53 5.61
N TYR A 112 0.54 -1.69 6.55
CA TYR A 112 1.20 -2.09 7.79
C TYR A 112 0.30 -1.84 9.00
N ALA A 113 0.35 -2.76 9.96
CA ALA A 113 -0.13 -2.55 11.32
C ALA A 113 0.88 -1.70 12.10
N GLU A 114 0.91 -0.41 11.80
CA GLU A 114 1.77 0.58 12.43
C GLU A 114 0.96 1.86 12.68
N ASP A 115 1.41 2.69 13.63
CA ASP A 115 0.83 4.00 13.93
C ASP A 115 1.72 5.16 13.45
N PRO A 116 1.50 5.69 12.23
CA PRO A 116 2.31 6.79 11.68
C PRO A 116 2.37 8.04 12.57
N GLU A 117 1.35 8.29 13.39
CA GLU A 117 1.31 9.45 14.29
C GLU A 117 2.13 9.24 15.57
N ASN A 118 2.50 7.99 15.85
CA ASN A 118 3.30 7.58 17.00
C ASN A 118 4.60 6.88 16.55
N ASP A 119 5.40 7.58 15.74
CA ASP A 119 6.69 7.13 15.19
C ASP A 119 6.61 5.79 14.43
N PHE A 120 5.43 5.46 13.90
CA PHE A 120 5.11 4.17 13.26
C PHE A 120 5.44 3.00 14.18
N SER A 121 5.07 3.14 15.45
CA SER A 121 5.16 2.04 16.40
C SER A 121 4.31 0.87 15.89
N PRO A 122 4.80 -0.37 15.95
CA PRO A 122 4.02 -1.54 15.56
C PRO A 122 2.73 -1.64 16.38
N ALA A 123 1.62 -1.87 15.69
CA ALA A 123 0.33 -2.15 16.29
C ALA A 123 0.09 -3.66 16.32
N THR A 124 -0.35 -4.18 17.47
CA THR A 124 -0.73 -5.58 17.65
C THR A 124 -2.15 -5.64 18.19
N GLY A 125 -2.85 -6.74 17.92
CA GLY A 125 -4.24 -6.88 18.32
C GLY A 125 -5.01 -7.81 17.41
N GLN A 126 -6.29 -8.01 17.72
CA GLN A 126 -7.20 -8.79 16.90
C GLN A 126 -7.80 -7.90 15.80
N LEU A 127 -7.85 -8.42 14.57
CA LEU A 127 -8.56 -7.79 13.46
C LEU A 127 -10.06 -7.95 13.68
N LEU A 128 -10.73 -6.91 14.16
CA LEU A 128 -12.17 -6.93 14.46
C LEU A 128 -13.04 -6.81 13.19
N ALA A 129 -12.53 -6.11 12.19
CA ALA A 129 -13.07 -6.10 10.83
C ALA A 129 -11.90 -6.04 9.86
N TYR A 130 -11.96 -6.84 8.79
CA TYR A 130 -10.90 -6.89 7.79
C TYR A 130 -11.49 -7.09 6.41
N GLN A 131 -11.75 -5.98 5.72
CA GLN A 131 -12.31 -5.96 4.37
C GLN A 131 -11.35 -5.20 3.45
N LEU A 132 -10.80 -5.91 2.48
CA LEU A 132 -9.88 -5.35 1.49
C LEU A 132 -10.64 -5.04 0.20
N PRO A 133 -10.21 -4.03 -0.56
CA PRO A 133 -10.88 -3.62 -1.79
C PRO A 133 -10.79 -4.72 -2.84
N SER A 134 -11.73 -4.70 -3.79
CA SER A 134 -11.75 -5.61 -4.93
C SER A 134 -12.15 -4.86 -6.21
N GLY A 135 -11.81 -5.43 -7.36
CA GLY A 135 -12.14 -4.86 -8.67
C GLY A 135 -11.13 -5.27 -9.73
N GLU A 136 -11.47 -5.07 -11.00
CA GLU A 136 -10.62 -5.46 -12.14
C GLU A 136 -9.23 -4.80 -12.11
N LYS A 137 -9.16 -3.58 -11.59
CA LYS A 137 -7.93 -2.76 -11.51
C LYS A 137 -7.21 -2.87 -10.16
N VAL A 138 -7.69 -3.73 -9.27
CA VAL A 138 -7.20 -3.85 -7.89
C VAL A 138 -6.79 -5.30 -7.65
N ARG A 139 -5.52 -5.49 -7.32
CA ARG A 139 -4.96 -6.75 -6.85
C ARG A 139 -4.58 -6.59 -5.39
N VAL A 140 -4.89 -7.60 -4.58
CA VAL A 140 -4.55 -7.63 -3.17
C VAL A 140 -3.85 -8.93 -2.84
N GLU A 141 -2.64 -8.83 -2.32
CA GLU A 141 -1.90 -9.96 -1.76
C GLU A 141 -1.94 -9.84 -0.23
N ASN A 142 -2.60 -10.78 0.46
CA ASN A 142 -2.76 -10.72 1.91
C ASN A 142 -2.57 -12.11 2.55
N GLY A 143 -2.25 -12.11 3.84
CA GLY A 143 -2.09 -13.32 4.65
C GLY A 143 -2.99 -13.37 5.88
N PHE A 144 -4.00 -12.50 5.96
CA PHE A 144 -4.85 -12.30 7.14
C PHE A 144 -6.32 -12.42 6.78
N THR A 145 -7.13 -12.82 7.76
CA THR A 145 -8.59 -12.78 7.70
C THR A 145 -9.14 -12.11 8.96
N GLU A 146 -10.39 -11.66 8.90
CA GLU A 146 -11.10 -11.16 10.08
C GLU A 146 -11.02 -12.16 11.25
N GLY A 147 -10.84 -11.63 12.46
CA GLY A 147 -10.67 -12.39 13.70
C GLY A 147 -9.24 -12.86 13.98
N MET A 148 -8.30 -12.80 13.02
CA MET A 148 -6.90 -13.15 13.26
C MET A 148 -6.19 -12.13 14.16
N VAL A 149 -5.12 -12.57 14.83
CA VAL A 149 -4.29 -11.74 15.70
C VAL A 149 -3.02 -11.32 14.97
N VAL A 150 -2.81 -10.00 14.91
CA VAL A 150 -1.53 -9.40 14.53
C VAL A 150 -0.63 -9.44 15.75
N SER A 151 0.47 -10.19 15.67
CA SER A 151 1.42 -10.37 16.77
C SER A 151 2.73 -9.66 16.47
N SER A 152 3.54 -9.40 17.50
CA SER A 152 4.88 -8.83 17.37
C SER A 152 5.96 -9.83 16.92
N ALA A 153 5.58 -11.09 16.65
CA ALA A 153 6.53 -12.14 16.27
C ALA A 153 7.00 -12.03 14.80
N PHE A 154 6.30 -11.27 13.97
CA PHE A 154 6.55 -11.15 12.53
C PHE A 154 6.55 -9.69 12.10
N ASP A 155 6.89 -9.47 10.83
CA ASP A 155 6.75 -8.17 10.17
C ASP A 155 5.29 -7.67 10.24
N PRO A 156 5.04 -6.36 10.46
CA PRO A 156 3.69 -5.84 10.64
C PRO A 156 2.88 -5.72 9.34
N MET A 157 3.36 -6.21 8.18
CA MET A 157 2.65 -6.12 6.92
C MET A 157 1.38 -6.97 6.94
N LEU A 158 0.24 -6.31 6.74
CA LEU A 158 -1.08 -6.93 6.66
C LEU A 158 -1.38 -7.40 5.24
N ALA A 159 -1.10 -6.54 4.25
CA ALA A 159 -1.36 -6.81 2.85
C ALA A 159 -0.54 -5.88 1.94
N LYS A 160 -0.41 -6.28 0.69
CA LYS A 160 0.02 -5.43 -0.41
C LYS A 160 -1.22 -5.06 -1.21
N LEU A 161 -1.49 -3.77 -1.32
CA LEU A 161 -2.56 -3.24 -2.15
C LEU A 161 -1.95 -2.74 -3.45
N ILE A 162 -2.31 -3.37 -4.57
CA ILE A 162 -1.75 -3.05 -5.88
C ILE A 162 -2.87 -2.56 -6.79
N VAL A 163 -2.64 -1.43 -7.44
CA VAL A 163 -3.55 -0.87 -8.43
C VAL A 163 -2.85 -0.74 -9.76
N HIS A 164 -3.59 -0.91 -10.85
CA HIS A 164 -3.11 -0.72 -12.21
C HIS A 164 -4.14 0.03 -13.03
N ASP A 165 -3.67 0.93 -13.89
CA ASP A 165 -4.53 1.61 -14.86
C ASP A 165 -3.75 2.05 -16.10
N VAL A 166 -4.46 2.67 -17.05
CA VAL A 166 -3.95 3.09 -18.36
C VAL A 166 -2.78 4.08 -18.30
N ASP A 167 -2.68 4.85 -17.23
CA ASP A 167 -1.58 5.77 -16.96
C ASP A 167 -1.39 5.98 -15.45
N ARG A 168 -0.31 6.68 -15.08
CA ARG A 168 0.02 6.96 -13.68
C ARG A 168 -1.09 7.72 -12.95
N LYS A 169 -1.73 8.70 -13.61
CA LYS A 169 -2.77 9.52 -12.98
C LYS A 169 -3.99 8.68 -12.64
N ALA A 170 -4.45 7.86 -13.58
CA ALA A 170 -5.57 6.95 -13.37
C ALA A 170 -5.24 5.89 -12.30
N ALA A 171 -4.01 5.37 -12.27
CA ALA A 171 -3.55 4.46 -11.22
C ALA A 171 -3.54 5.13 -9.84
N LEU A 172 -3.14 6.40 -9.73
CA LEU A 172 -3.19 7.17 -8.48
C LEU A 172 -4.63 7.37 -7.99
N GLU A 173 -5.55 7.75 -8.87
CA GLU A 173 -6.97 7.89 -8.54
C GLU A 173 -7.56 6.56 -8.05
N GLN A 174 -7.20 5.45 -8.72
CA GLN A 174 -7.59 4.10 -8.31
C GLN A 174 -6.96 3.69 -6.97
N GLY A 175 -5.71 4.06 -6.70
CA GLY A 175 -5.02 3.81 -5.43
C GLY A 175 -5.69 4.53 -4.26
N ILE A 176 -6.02 5.82 -4.43
CA ILE A 176 -6.74 6.61 -3.43
C ILE A 176 -8.12 6.01 -3.15
N LYS A 177 -8.83 5.57 -4.20
CA LYS A 177 -10.13 4.89 -4.04
C LYS A 177 -9.98 3.57 -3.28
N ALA A 178 -9.01 2.74 -3.67
CA ALA A 178 -8.80 1.43 -3.06
C ALA A 178 -8.41 1.54 -1.56
N LEU A 179 -7.60 2.54 -1.19
CA LEU A 179 -7.30 2.84 0.21
C LEU A 179 -8.56 3.25 0.99
N LYS A 180 -9.45 4.06 0.39
CA LYS A 180 -10.73 4.44 1.03
C LYS A 180 -11.69 3.26 1.20
N ASP A 181 -11.66 2.33 0.26
CA ASP A 181 -12.47 1.10 0.29
C ASP A 181 -11.85 0.02 1.20
N THR A 182 -10.68 0.27 1.80
CA THR A 182 -10.02 -0.63 2.76
C THR A 182 -10.55 -0.38 4.18
N LEU A 183 -11.13 -1.42 4.81
CA LEU A 183 -11.59 -1.37 6.19
C LEU A 183 -10.78 -2.34 7.05
N ILE A 184 -9.99 -1.79 7.97
CA ILE A 184 -9.23 -2.55 8.97
C ILE A 184 -9.53 -1.96 10.34
N LEU A 185 -10.21 -2.72 11.19
CA LEU A 185 -10.53 -2.35 12.57
C LEU A 185 -9.86 -3.29 13.57
N GLY A 186 -9.57 -2.78 14.77
CA GLY A 186 -8.96 -3.53 15.87
C GLY A 186 -7.45 -3.32 16.02
N VAL A 187 -6.77 -2.83 14.97
CA VAL A 187 -5.37 -2.39 15.01
C VAL A 187 -5.21 -1.07 14.28
N THR A 188 -4.30 -0.22 14.72
CA THR A 188 -3.90 0.98 13.96
C THR A 188 -3.15 0.56 12.70
N THR A 189 -3.39 1.26 11.60
CA THR A 189 -2.72 0.98 10.32
C THR A 189 -2.20 2.27 9.69
N ASN A 190 -1.30 2.12 8.71
CA ASN A 190 -0.79 3.23 7.91
C ASN A 190 -1.68 3.63 6.72
N THR A 191 -2.90 3.08 6.60
CA THR A 191 -3.79 3.26 5.42
C THR A 191 -4.04 4.73 5.09
N ASP A 192 -4.40 5.54 6.10
CA ASP A 192 -4.64 6.97 5.90
C ASP A 192 -3.36 7.75 5.56
N TYR A 193 -2.22 7.32 6.12
CA TYR A 193 -0.92 7.92 5.83
C TYR A 193 -0.50 7.70 4.37
N LEU A 194 -0.72 6.48 3.85
CA LEU A 194 -0.53 6.17 2.43
C LEU A 194 -1.41 7.06 1.54
N ALA A 195 -2.67 7.25 1.92
CA ALA A 195 -3.59 8.11 1.17
C ALA A 195 -3.12 9.56 1.13
N ARG A 196 -2.52 10.06 2.23
CA ARG A 196 -1.90 11.41 2.25
C ARG A 196 -0.69 11.51 1.34
N ILE A 197 0.17 10.48 1.29
CA ILE A 197 1.30 10.47 0.33
C ILE A 197 0.77 10.51 -1.10
N LEU A 198 -0.20 9.66 -1.47
CA LEU A 198 -0.74 9.62 -2.83
C LEU A 198 -1.39 10.95 -3.25
N ASN A 199 -2.02 11.66 -2.30
CA ASN A 199 -2.63 12.97 -2.55
C ASN A 199 -1.64 14.14 -2.49
N HIS A 200 -0.39 13.91 -2.06
CA HIS A 200 0.57 14.99 -1.89
C HIS A 200 0.96 15.60 -3.26
N PRO A 201 0.94 16.94 -3.44
CA PRO A 201 1.18 17.56 -4.74
C PRO A 201 2.51 17.16 -5.40
N SER A 202 3.56 16.97 -4.60
CA SER A 202 4.88 16.56 -5.11
C SER A 202 4.85 15.11 -5.63
N PHE A 203 4.12 14.21 -4.96
CA PHE A 203 3.96 12.83 -5.40
C PHE A 203 3.13 12.74 -6.69
N LEU A 204 2.03 13.50 -6.76
CA LEU A 204 1.20 13.61 -7.97
C LEU A 204 2.01 14.11 -9.17
N ALA A 205 2.92 15.07 -8.95
CA ALA A 205 3.81 15.60 -9.97
C ALA A 205 4.97 14.66 -10.36
N GLY A 206 5.10 13.49 -9.71
CA GLY A 206 6.19 12.55 -9.96
C GLY A 206 7.55 13.04 -9.46
N LYS A 207 7.57 14.01 -8.54
CA LYS A 207 8.77 14.54 -7.91
C LYS A 207 9.03 13.74 -6.62
N VAL A 208 9.68 12.61 -6.78
CA VAL A 208 9.92 11.65 -5.71
C VAL A 208 11.41 11.31 -5.62
N ASP A 209 11.92 11.33 -4.40
CA ASP A 209 13.27 10.88 -4.04
C ASP A 209 13.20 10.15 -2.70
N THR A 210 14.35 9.68 -2.22
CA THR A 210 14.45 8.91 -0.96
C THR A 210 14.23 9.75 0.29
N ASP A 211 14.26 11.08 0.17
CA ASP A 211 14.08 12.04 1.26
C ASP A 211 12.64 12.60 1.29
N PHE A 212 11.75 12.15 0.40
CA PHE A 212 10.36 12.61 0.31
C PHE A 212 9.63 12.62 1.65
N ILE A 213 9.67 11.51 2.40
CA ILE A 213 8.98 11.42 3.70
C ILE A 213 9.58 12.40 4.72
N PRO A 214 10.90 12.42 4.97
CA PRO A 214 11.53 13.44 5.82
C PRO A 214 11.23 14.88 5.38
N GLN A 215 11.25 15.17 4.08
CA GLN A 215 11.03 16.50 3.52
C GLN A 215 9.60 17.01 3.78
N TYR A 216 8.61 16.12 3.64
CA TYR A 216 7.19 16.45 3.74
C TYR A 216 6.54 15.96 5.04
N ASP A 217 7.32 15.63 6.08
CA ASP A 217 6.83 15.09 7.36
C ASP A 217 5.65 15.87 7.93
N LYS A 218 5.74 17.21 7.93
CA LYS A 218 4.68 18.09 8.44
C LYS A 218 3.40 18.01 7.63
N ASP A 219 3.52 17.90 6.30
CA ASP A 219 2.38 17.85 5.38
C ASP A 219 1.69 16.48 5.40
N LEU A 220 2.42 15.45 5.83
CA LEU A 220 1.94 14.06 5.92
C LEU A 220 1.34 13.70 7.29
N LYS A 221 1.30 14.63 8.25
CA LYS A 221 0.62 14.42 9.53
C LYS A 221 -0.89 14.29 9.36
N SER A 222 -1.53 13.57 10.29
CA SER A 222 -2.99 13.50 10.30
C SER A 222 -3.60 14.89 10.48
N PRO A 223 -4.68 15.20 9.75
CA PRO A 223 -5.38 16.47 9.92
C PRO A 223 -5.95 16.58 11.33
N THR A 224 -5.81 17.75 11.95
CA THR A 224 -6.39 18.01 13.26
C THR A 224 -7.86 18.35 13.11
N LEU A 225 -8.73 17.51 13.69
CA LEU A 225 -10.16 17.80 13.75
C LEU A 225 -10.40 19.02 14.61
N ASN A 226 -11.14 19.99 14.06
CA ASN A 226 -11.59 21.14 14.82
C ASN A 226 -12.65 20.72 15.86
N LYS A 227 -13.02 21.64 16.76
CA LYS A 227 -13.97 21.34 17.85
C LYS A 227 -15.33 20.89 17.33
N GLU A 228 -15.82 21.50 16.25
CA GLU A 228 -17.12 21.19 15.66
C GLU A 228 -17.11 19.81 15.01
N GLU A 229 -16.10 19.51 14.19
CA GLU A 229 -15.90 18.19 13.57
C GLU A 229 -15.79 17.09 14.63
N ARG A 230 -15.01 17.34 15.68
CA ARG A 230 -14.87 16.41 16.80
C ARG A 230 -16.20 16.18 17.52
N ASN A 231 -16.94 17.24 17.82
CA ASN A 231 -18.25 17.14 18.46
C ASN A 231 -19.25 16.37 17.58
N MET A 232 -19.24 16.62 16.27
CA MET A 232 -20.09 15.92 15.32
C MET A 232 -19.77 14.43 15.26
N LEU A 233 -18.49 14.05 15.21
CA LEU A 233 -18.07 12.65 15.23
C LEU A 233 -18.44 11.96 16.55
N LEU A 234 -18.22 12.62 17.69
CA LEU A 234 -18.63 12.09 19.00
C LEU A 234 -20.15 11.92 19.09
N ALA A 235 -20.92 12.89 18.63
CA ALA A 235 -22.38 12.82 18.61
C ALA A 235 -22.88 11.69 17.69
N ALA A 236 -22.33 11.57 16.48
CA ALA A 236 -22.67 10.51 15.54
C ALA A 236 -22.34 9.11 16.11
N THR A 237 -21.19 8.99 16.77
CA THR A 237 -20.77 7.74 17.42
C THR A 237 -21.65 7.38 18.61
N ALA A 238 -22.03 8.36 19.43
CA ALA A 238 -22.95 8.14 20.55
C ALA A 238 -24.34 7.73 20.03
N LEU A 239 -24.85 8.38 18.99
CA LEU A 239 -26.16 8.09 18.40
C LEU A 239 -26.19 6.79 17.59
N SER A 240 -25.05 6.23 17.19
CA SER A 240 -24.98 4.92 16.54
C SER A 240 -24.87 3.76 17.54
N SER A 241 -24.53 4.04 18.81
CA SER A 241 -24.43 3.04 19.87
C SER A 241 -25.79 2.82 20.55
N SER A 242 -26.30 1.59 20.48
CA SER A 242 -27.52 1.22 21.21
C SER A 242 -27.37 1.34 22.73
N GLU A 243 -26.16 1.14 23.27
CA GLU A 243 -25.87 1.32 24.69
C GLU A 243 -26.09 2.76 25.17
N PHE A 244 -25.91 3.74 24.29
CA PHE A 244 -26.20 5.14 24.58
C PHE A 244 -27.65 5.49 24.23
N VAL A 245 -28.13 5.07 23.06
CA VAL A 245 -29.46 5.44 22.55
C VAL A 245 -30.59 4.87 23.39
N ASP A 246 -30.50 3.60 23.81
CA ASP A 246 -31.59 2.93 24.52
C ASP A 246 -31.87 3.59 25.88
N PRO A 247 -30.88 3.87 26.75
CA PRO A 247 -31.12 4.59 28.00
C PRO A 247 -31.47 6.07 27.79
N ALA A 248 -30.94 6.73 26.76
CA ALA A 248 -31.15 8.16 26.54
C ALA A 248 -32.53 8.48 25.93
N PHE A 249 -33.05 7.59 25.08
CA PHE A 249 -34.25 7.87 24.27
C PHE A 249 -35.35 6.81 24.37
N LYS A 250 -35.08 5.61 24.89
CA LYS A 250 -36.09 4.55 25.12
C LYS A 250 -36.44 4.37 26.59
N VAL A 251 -36.37 5.44 27.39
CA VAL A 251 -36.95 5.43 28.73
C VAL A 251 -38.47 5.29 28.58
N PRO A 252 -39.11 4.26 29.15
CA PRO A 252 -40.56 4.19 29.16
C PRO A 252 -41.12 5.44 29.81
N GLU A 253 -42.24 5.94 29.30
CA GLU A 253 -42.95 7.05 29.93
C GLU A 253 -43.09 6.79 31.45
N PRO A 254 -42.90 7.78 32.33
CA PRO A 254 -42.91 7.58 33.79
C PRO A 254 -44.14 6.83 34.31
N HIS A 255 -45.27 6.97 33.60
CA HIS A 255 -46.52 6.31 33.92
C HIS A 255 -46.62 4.84 33.48
N CYS A 256 -45.76 4.36 32.57
CA CYS A 256 -45.68 2.94 32.22
C CYS A 256 -45.29 2.05 33.41
N PHE A 257 -44.59 2.60 34.40
CA PHE A 257 -44.25 1.90 35.65
C PHE A 257 -45.36 1.93 36.71
N LEU A 258 -46.37 2.80 36.55
CA LEU A 258 -47.40 3.03 37.57
C LEU A 258 -48.58 2.04 37.48
N GLY A 259 -48.59 1.14 36.49
CA GLY A 259 -49.63 0.12 36.32
C GLY A 259 -51.02 0.71 36.02
N ASN A 260 -52.06 -0.14 36.02
CA ASN A 260 -53.44 0.29 35.79
C ASN A 260 -54.02 0.96 37.04
N TRP A 261 -54.32 2.25 36.94
CA TRP A 261 -55.03 2.98 37.99
C TRP A 261 -56.50 2.55 38.01
N ARG A 262 -57.04 2.29 39.20
CA ARG A 262 -58.47 2.09 39.42
C ARG A 262 -59.02 3.24 40.25
N ASN A 263 -60.15 3.80 39.82
CA ASN A 263 -60.94 4.78 40.57
C ASN A 263 -61.63 4.14 41.77
#